data_AF-A0A8S3IPK2-F1
#
_entry.id   AF-A0A8S3IPK2-F1
#
_cell.length_a   1.000
_cell.length_b   1.000
_cell.length_c   1.000
_cell.angle_alpha   90.00
_cell.angle_beta   90.00
_cell.angle_gamma   90.00
#
_symmetry.space_group_name_H-M   'P 1'
#
loop_
_entity.id
_entity.type
_entity.pdbx_description
1 polymer ?
#
loop_
_entity_poly.entity_id
_entity_poly.type
_entity_poly.pdbx_seq_one_letter_code
_entity_poly.pdbx_strand_id
1 'polypeptide(L)' 'MALESYLDIKNLNSKVTVIGSNPVRRELVFGFEDGSVQTYDPETAIGTPIDKLNIGSVAYSICFHSRLKQVIFGIPE' A
#
# COMPACT_ATOMS: atom_id res chain seq x y z
N MET A 1 -24.15 -16.32 8.69
CA MET A 1 -22.70 -16.17 8.96
C MET A 1 -22.04 -15.82 7.65
N ALA A 2 -21.68 -14.56 7.46
CA ALA A 2 -20.87 -14.17 6.30
C ALA A 2 -19.45 -14.67 6.56
N LEU A 3 -18.91 -15.45 5.64
CA LEU A 3 -17.50 -15.80 5.63
C LEU A 3 -16.76 -14.48 5.37
N GLU A 4 -16.09 -13.92 6.37
CA GLU A 4 -15.17 -12.81 6.12
C GLU A 4 -14.04 -13.36 5.27
N SER A 5 -14.04 -13.00 3.99
CA SER A 5 -12.92 -13.28 3.10
C SER A 5 -11.71 -12.49 3.60
N TYR A 6 -10.80 -13.17 4.30
CA TYR A 6 -9.53 -12.60 4.71
C TYR A 6 -8.57 -12.62 3.51
N LEU A 7 -8.09 -11.44 3.12
CA LEU A 7 -7.08 -11.30 2.08
C LEU A 7 -5.69 -11.39 2.73
N ASP A 8 -4.92 -12.40 2.34
CA ASP A 8 -3.55 -12.57 2.82
C ASP A 8 -2.55 -12.24 1.71
N ILE A 9 -1.85 -11.12 1.85
CA ILE A 9 -0.80 -10.72 0.90
C ILE A 9 0.49 -11.43 1.32
N LYS A 10 0.71 -12.60 0.72
CA LYS A 10 1.90 -13.43 0.91
C LYS A 10 2.97 -13.08 -0.13
N ASN A 11 4.25 -13.29 0.20
CA ASN A 11 5.45 -12.93 -0.58
C ASN A 11 5.89 -11.46 -0.50
N LEU A 12 5.86 -10.89 0.69
CA LEU A 12 6.50 -9.60 0.94
C LEU A 12 7.99 -9.83 1.19
N ASN A 13 8.83 -9.37 0.26
CA ASN A 13 10.29 -9.52 0.33
C ASN A 13 10.96 -8.55 1.31
N SER A 14 10.18 -7.68 1.94
CA SER A 14 10.64 -6.69 2.90
C SER A 14 9.53 -6.45 3.94
N LYS A 15 9.90 -5.92 5.11
CA LYS A 15 8.98 -5.63 6.19
C LYS A 15 8.09 -4.44 5.82
N VAL A 16 6.80 -4.57 6.09
CA VAL A 16 5.84 -3.46 5.96
C VAL A 16 6.04 -2.48 7.11
N THR A 17 6.18 -1.21 6.79
CA THR A 17 6.34 -0.11 7.78
C THR A 17 5.08 0.72 7.91
N VAL A 18 4.30 0.82 6.83
CA VAL A 18 3.08 1.64 6.79
C VAL A 18 2.05 1.03 5.83
N ILE A 19 0.77 1.21 6.15
CA ILE A 19 -0.37 0.77 5.35
C ILE A 19 -1.35 1.94 5.22
N GLY A 20 -1.89 2.15 4.02
CA GLY A 20 -2.94 3.12 3.75
C GLY A 20 -3.95 2.61 2.74
N SER A 21 -5.10 3.27 2.66
CA SER A 21 -6.11 2.99 1.65
C SER A 21 -6.38 4.21 0.78
N ASN A 22 -6.57 3.96 -0.51
CA ASN A 22 -7.08 4.93 -1.46
C ASN A 22 -8.58 4.67 -1.64
N PRO A 23 -9.47 5.45 -0.99
CA PRO A 23 -10.91 5.21 -1.03
C PRO A 23 -11.52 5.46 -2.42
N VAL A 24 -10.86 6.24 -3.29
CA VAL A 24 -11.38 6.58 -4.62
C VAL A 24 -11.17 5.42 -5.60
N ARG A 25 -10.02 4.77 -5.52
CA ARG A 25 -9.65 3.67 -6.43
C ARG A 25 -9.83 2.29 -5.78
N ARG A 26 -10.22 2.25 -4.49
CA ARG A 26 -10.35 1.04 -3.67
C ARG A 26 -9.06 0.23 -3.55
N GLU A 27 -7.92 0.91 -3.60
CA GLU A 27 -6.61 0.29 -3.55
C GLU A 27 -6.05 0.31 -2.11
N LEU A 28 -5.20 -0.66 -1.80
CA LEU A 28 -4.38 -0.67 -0.61
C LEU A 28 -2.94 -0.30 -0.99
N VAL A 29 -2.31 0.56 -0.20
CA VAL A 29 -0.94 1.01 -0.42
C VAL A 29 -0.10 0.59 0.77
N PHE A 30 1.01 -0.09 0.51
CA PHE A 30 1.94 -0.60 1.50
C PHE A 30 3.30 0.03 1.28
N GLY A 31 3.87 0.62 2.33
CA GLY A 31 5.27 1.05 2.35
C GLY A 31 6.15 0.00 3.02
N PHE A 32 7.35 -0.17 2.49
CA PHE A 32 8.29 -1.19 2.93
C PHE A 32 9.61 -0.57 3.43
N GLU A 33 10.29 -1.33 4.29
CA GLU A 33 11.60 -0.98 4.84
C GLU A 33 12.71 -0.93 3.76
N ASP A 34 12.50 -1.54 2.59
CA ASP A 34 13.41 -1.45 1.45
C ASP A 34 13.22 -0.17 0.61
N GLY A 35 12.34 0.73 1.05
CA GLY A 35 11.98 1.96 0.34
C GLY A 35 11.07 1.74 -0.86
N SER A 36 10.57 0.51 -1.05
CA SER A 36 9.50 0.27 -2.01
C SER A 36 8.14 0.65 -1.44
N VAL A 37 7.25 1.05 -2.34
CA VAL A 37 5.83 1.22 -2.10
C VAL A 37 5.09 0.36 -3.11
N GLN A 38 4.16 -0.45 -2.65
CA GLN A 38 3.38 -1.32 -3.50
C GLN A 38 1.89 -1.07 -3.32
N THR A 39 1.17 -1.06 -4.43
CA THR A 39 -0.26 -0.85 -4.48
C THR A 39 -0.95 -2.15 -4.86
N TYR A 40 -2.01 -2.52 -4.16
CA TYR A 40 -2.77 -3.73 -4.39
C TYR A 40 -4.24 -3.38 -4.63
N ASP A 41 -4.83 -4.09 -5.58
CA ASP A 41 -6.28 -4.14 -5.75
C ASP A 41 -6.81 -5.34 -4.95
N PRO A 42 -7.56 -5.13 -3.85
CA PRO A 42 -8.10 -6.21 -3.04
C PRO A 42 -9.21 -7.00 -3.75
N GLU A 43 -9.83 -6.47 -4.80
CA GLU A 43 -10.88 -7.14 -5.57
C GLU A 43 -10.30 -8.04 -6.67
N THR A 44 -9.18 -7.65 -7.29
CA THR A 44 -8.67 -8.35 -8.49
C THR A 44 -7.26 -8.93 -8.38
N ALA A 45 -6.43 -8.45 -7.44
CA ALA A 45 -4.99 -8.73 -7.43
C ALA A 45 -4.52 -9.29 -6.09
N ILE A 46 -4.96 -10.52 -5.80
CA ILE A 46 -4.56 -11.26 -4.60
C ILE A 46 -3.08 -11.65 -4.72
N GLY A 47 -2.23 -10.98 -3.94
CA GLY A 47 -0.81 -11.35 -3.78
C GLY A 47 0.15 -10.80 -4.84
N THR A 48 -0.33 -10.04 -5.82
CA THR A 48 0.53 -9.34 -6.79
C THR A 48 0.22 -7.84 -6.78
N PRO A 49 1.21 -6.96 -6.63
CA PRO A 49 0.95 -5.53 -6.67
C PRO A 49 0.56 -5.09 -8.09
N ILE A 50 -0.45 -4.24 -8.20
CA ILE A 50 -0.86 -3.59 -9.45
C ILE A 50 0.08 -2.44 -9.82
N ASP A 51 0.80 -1.88 -8.84
CA ASP A 51 1.82 -0.87 -9.05
C ASP A 51 2.94 -1.00 -8.01
N LYS A 52 4.16 -0.64 -8.41
CA LYS A 52 5.34 -0.63 -7.54
C LYS A 52 6.19 0.60 -7.83
N LEU A 53 6.40 1.39 -6.78
CA LEU A 53 7.24 2.58 -6.79
C LEU A 53 8.43 2.38 -5.84
N ASN A 54 9.60 2.94 -6.18
CA ASN A 54 10.72 3.03 -5.25
C ASN A 54 10.93 4.52 -4.91
N ILE A 55 10.80 4.87 -3.64
CA ILE A 55 10.92 6.24 -3.14
C ILE A 55 12.30 6.52 -2.51
N GLY A 56 13.20 5.54 -2.52
CA GLY A 56 14.59 5.66 -2.05
C GLY A 56 14.76 5.82 -0.53
N SER A 57 13.67 5.80 0.24
CA SER A 57 13.68 5.92 1.70
C SER A 57 12.47 5.21 2.31
N VAL A 58 12.52 4.92 3.62
CA VAL A 58 11.44 4.24 4.33
C VAL A 58 10.28 5.20 4.55
N ALA A 59 9.07 4.82 4.11
CA ALA A 59 7.86 5.55 4.45
C ALA A 59 7.41 5.21 5.88
N TYR A 60 7.21 6.23 6.73
CA TYR A 60 6.71 6.07 8.09
C TYR A 60 5.25 6.46 8.26
N SER A 61 4.72 7.27 7.34
CA SER A 61 3.32 7.68 7.35
C SER A 61 2.78 7.78 5.94
N ILE A 62 1.48 7.57 5.81
CA ILE A 62 0.77 7.65 4.54
C ILE A 62 -0.55 8.37 4.76
N CYS A 63 -0.91 9.24 3.81
CA CYS A 63 -2.19 9.92 3.81
C CYS A 63 -2.73 9.99 2.38
N PHE A 64 -4.03 9.80 2.23
CA PHE A 64 -4.70 10.02 0.95
C PHE A 64 -5.29 11.44 0.90
N HIS A 65 -4.85 12.23 -0.07
CA HIS A 65 -5.39 13.55 -0.31
C HIS A 65 -6.55 13.48 -1.31
N SER A 66 -7.79 13.45 -0.77
CA SER A 66 -9.02 13.18 -1.52
C SER A 66 -9.26 14.11 -2.72
N ARG A 67 -8.97 15.41 -2.58
CA ARG A 67 -9.19 16.41 -3.64
C ARG A 67 -8.20 16.27 -4.80
N LEU A 68 -6.94 15.92 -4.49
CA LEU A 68 -5.89 15.79 -5.49
C LEU A 68 -5.80 14.37 -6.06
N LYS A 69 -6.50 13.40 -5.44
CA LYS A 69 -6.42 11.98 -5.77
C LYS A 69 -4.98 11.46 -5.72
N GLN A 70 -4.24 11.91 -4.71
CA GLN A 70 -2.82 11.62 -4.51
C GLN A 70 -2.59 10.92 -3.18
N VAL A 71 -1.55 10.09 -3.15
CA VAL A 71 -1.02 9.48 -1.93
C VAL A 71 0.21 10.27 -1.51
N ILE A 72 0.25 10.69 -0.25
CA ILE A 72 1.36 11.43 0.33
C ILE A 72 2.07 10.51 1.31
N PHE A 73 3.40 10.45 1.21
CA PHE A 73 4.26 9.66 2.08
C PHE A 73 5.12 10.59 2.94
N GLY A 74 5.16 10.34 4.25
CA GLY A 74 6.16 10.95 5.12
C GLY A 74 7.41 10.07 5.16
N ILE A 75 8.51 10.63 4.68
CA ILE A 75 9.85 10.02 4.70
C ILE A 75 10.74 10.76 5.72
N PRO A 76 11.73 10.09 6.33
CA PRO A 76 12.73 10.78 7.15
C PRO A 76 13.61 11.68 6.26
N GLU A 77 14.13 12.76 6.83
CA GLU A 77 15.21 13.57 6.22
C GLU A 77 16.49 12.76 6.02
#